data_AF-A0A948C949-F1
#
_entry.id   AF-A0A948C949-F1
#
_cell.length_a   1.000
_cell.length_b   1.000
_cell.length_c   1.000
_cell.angle_alpha   90.00
_cell.angle_beta   90.00
_cell.angle_gamma   90.00
#
_symmetry.space_group_name_H-M   'P 1'
#
loop_
_entity.id
_entity.type
_entity.pdbx_description
1 polymer ?
#
loop_
_entity_poly.entity_id
_entity_poly.type
_entity_poly.pdbx_seq_one_letter_code
_entity_poly.pdbx_strand_id
1 'polypeptide(L)'
;MKKKVAYIIILFLIVINVFFAVKYFSLRKEYRPVQAVIEPQKNNEKILEFTEFFVKNVLKAKTKVDLETRLSLENMVKDLSDEEILAQWQKFVNSKTEVEAQNNSSNLLTLLLSKIRDSVLGI
;
A
#
# COMPACT_ATOMS: atom_id res chain seq x y z
N MET A 1 -57.18 14.64 14.52
CA MET A 1 -56.26 14.98 13.42
C MET A 1 -54.78 14.89 13.82
N LYS A 2 -54.34 15.46 14.95
CA LYS A 2 -52.93 15.46 15.40
C LYS A 2 -52.26 14.07 15.48
N LYS A 3 -52.94 13.05 16.01
CA LYS A 3 -52.42 11.66 16.07
C LYS A 3 -52.23 11.02 14.69
N LYS A 4 -53.15 11.27 13.73
CA LYS A 4 -53.05 10.76 12.36
C LYS A 4 -51.87 11.39 11.62
N VAL A 5 -51.65 12.70 11.80
CA VAL A 5 -50.48 13.41 11.26
C VAL A 5 -49.18 12.87 11.87
N ALA A 6 -49.15 12.60 13.18
CA ALA A 6 -47.99 11.99 13.83
C ALA A 6 -47.65 10.60 13.26
N TYR A 7 -48.65 9.74 13.01
CA TYR A 7 -48.41 8.44 12.37
C TYR A 7 -47.86 8.55 10.95
N ILE A 8 -48.33 9.52 10.16
CA ILE A 8 -47.83 9.77 8.81
C ILE A 8 -46.36 10.23 8.85
N ILE A 9 -46.01 11.10 9.79
CA ILE A 9 -44.63 11.57 9.98
C ILE A 9 -43.71 10.42 10.40
N ILE A 10 -44.15 9.56 11.33
CA ILE A 10 -43.38 8.39 11.78
C ILE A 10 -43.16 7.41 10.61
N LEU A 11 -44.20 7.15 9.81
CA LEU A 11 -44.10 6.27 8.64
C LEU A 11 -43.11 6.84 7.62
N PHE A 12 -43.17 8.14 7.37
CA PHE A 12 -42.24 8.83 6.46
C PHE A 12 -40.79 8.75 6.96
N LEU A 13 -40.56 8.93 8.26
CA LEU A 13 -39.23 8.76 8.87
C LEU A 13 -38.67 7.35 8.68
N ILE A 14 -39.52 6.32 8.84
CA ILE A 14 -39.09 4.93 8.67
C ILE A 14 -38.67 4.68 7.22
N VAL A 15 -39.48 5.12 6.24
CA VAL A 15 -39.16 4.94 4.82
C VAL A 15 -37.86 5.63 4.43
N ILE A 16 -37.60 6.84 4.94
CA ILE A 16 -36.35 7.56 4.70
C ILE A 16 -35.15 6.80 5.29
N ASN A 17 -35.26 6.29 6.52
CA ASN A 17 -34.18 5.53 7.15
C ASN A 17 -33.89 4.23 6.39
N VAL A 18 -34.92 3.51 5.94
CA VAL A 18 -34.77 2.30 5.13
C VAL A 18 -34.12 2.62 3.78
N PHE A 19 -34.53 3.70 3.13
CA PHE A 19 -33.92 4.16 1.88
C PHE A 19 -32.42 4.47 2.05
N PHE A 20 -32.05 5.19 3.11
CA PHE A 20 -30.65 5.46 3.42
C PHE A 20 -29.86 4.19 3.74
N ALA A 21 -30.45 3.24 4.47
CA ALA A 21 -29.79 1.96 4.78
C ALA A 21 -29.51 1.15 3.51
N VAL A 22 -30.47 1.05 2.58
CA VAL A 22 -30.29 0.36 1.29
C VAL A 22 -29.24 1.06 0.44
N LYS A 23 -29.27 2.39 0.35
CA LYS A 23 -28.24 3.17 -0.35
C LYS A 23 -26.85 2.93 0.24
N TYR A 24 -26.70 3.00 1.56
CA TYR A 24 -25.43 2.74 2.25
C TYR A 24 -24.90 1.33 1.97
N PHE A 25 -25.77 0.31 2.00
CA PHE A 25 -25.39 -1.08 1.75
C PHE A 25 -25.02 -1.35 0.29
N SER A 26 -25.81 -0.79 -0.65
CA SER A 26 -25.53 -0.90 -2.09
C SER A 26 -24.23 -0.20 -2.46
N LEU A 27 -24.01 1.00 -1.92
CA LEU A 27 -22.79 1.76 -2.12
C LEU A 27 -21.57 0.98 -1.60
N ARG A 28 -21.64 0.41 -0.39
CA ARG A 28 -20.56 -0.43 0.16
C ARG A 28 -20.25 -1.69 -0.69
N LYS A 29 -21.26 -2.23 -1.38
CA LYS A 29 -21.10 -3.38 -2.29
C LYS A 29 -20.37 -3.01 -3.58
N GLU A 30 -20.50 -1.75 -4.03
CA GLU A 30 -19.86 -1.22 -5.23
C GLU A 30 -18.40 -0.81 -4.99
N TYR A 31 -18.06 -0.34 -3.78
CA TYR A 31 -16.68 0.05 -3.43
C TYR A 31 -15.73 -1.13 -3.18
N ARG A 32 -16.23 -2.27 -2.67
CA ARG A 32 -15.39 -3.45 -2.38
C ARG A 32 -14.67 -4.04 -3.60
N PRO A 33 -15.31 -4.28 -4.76
CA PRO A 33 -14.62 -4.83 -5.92
C PRO A 33 -13.64 -3.82 -6.55
N VAL A 34 -13.93 -2.52 -6.46
CA VAL A 34 -13.06 -1.47 -7.00
C VAL A 34 -11.81 -1.29 -6.13
N GLN A 35 -11.93 -1.31 -4.81
CA GLN A 35 -10.76 -1.29 -3.91
C GLN A 35 -9.89 -2.55 -4.03
N ALA A 36 -10.50 -3.73 -4.20
CA ALA A 36 -9.78 -5.00 -4.35
C ALA A 36 -8.87 -5.04 -5.60
N VAL A 37 -9.15 -4.24 -6.63
CA VAL A 37 -8.30 -4.12 -7.82
C VAL A 37 -7.30 -2.97 -7.70
N ILE A 38 -7.65 -1.89 -6.97
CA ILE A 38 -6.82 -0.67 -6.88
C ILE A 38 -5.74 -0.76 -5.80
N GLU A 39 -6.01 -1.38 -4.65
CA GLU A 39 -5.01 -1.48 -3.58
C GLU A 39 -3.75 -2.26 -3.97
N PRO A 40 -3.84 -3.43 -4.64
CA PRO A 40 -2.67 -4.14 -5.15
C PRO A 40 -1.87 -3.29 -6.16
N GLN A 41 -2.59 -2.57 -7.04
CA GLN A 41 -1.96 -1.70 -8.04
C GLN A 41 -1.18 -0.53 -7.41
N LYS A 42 -1.76 0.12 -6.40
CA LYS A 42 -1.08 1.18 -5.66
C LYS A 42 0.13 0.68 -4.90
N ASN A 43 0.05 -0.51 -4.31
CA ASN A 43 1.19 -1.07 -3.59
C ASN A 43 2.33 -1.44 -4.57
N ASN A 44 1.98 -1.98 -5.74
CA ASN A 44 2.95 -2.26 -6.79
C ASN A 44 3.68 -1.01 -7.29
N GLU A 45 2.95 0.09 -7.50
CA GLU A 45 3.53 1.37 -7.94
C GLU A 45 4.55 1.89 -6.91
N LYS A 46 4.24 1.80 -5.61
CA LYS A 46 5.18 2.17 -4.55
C LYS A 46 6.41 1.26 -4.49
N ILE A 47 6.23 -0.06 -4.64
CA ILE A 47 7.35 -1.01 -4.66
C ILE A 47 8.25 -0.74 -5.86
N LEU A 48 7.66 -0.44 -7.02
CA LEU A 48 8.40 -0.08 -8.24
C LEU A 48 9.17 1.24 -8.04
N GLU A 49 8.53 2.28 -7.51
CA GLU A 49 9.16 3.57 -7.23
C GLU A 49 10.35 3.42 -6.27
N PHE A 50 10.18 2.67 -5.18
CA PHE A 50 11.27 2.34 -4.26
C PHE A 50 12.39 1.59 -4.97
N THR A 51 12.05 0.59 -5.79
CA THR A 51 13.04 -0.21 -6.54
C THR A 51 13.86 0.66 -7.49
N GLU A 52 13.20 1.54 -8.24
CA GLU A 52 13.88 2.49 -9.14
C GLU A 52 14.79 3.44 -8.37
N PHE A 53 14.29 4.00 -7.25
CA PHE A 53 15.05 4.90 -6.41
C PHE A 53 16.27 4.21 -5.80
N PHE A 54 16.12 2.97 -5.32
CA PHE A 54 17.20 2.14 -4.78
C PHE A 54 18.26 1.84 -5.84
N VAL A 55 17.86 1.37 -7.03
CA VAL A 55 18.80 1.06 -8.11
C VAL A 55 19.56 2.32 -8.53
N LYS A 56 18.86 3.46 -8.69
CA LYS A 56 19.46 4.70 -9.18
C LYS A 56 20.39 5.34 -8.16
N ASN A 57 19.94 5.47 -6.91
CA ASN A 57 20.61 6.28 -5.90
C ASN A 57 21.46 5.47 -4.91
N VAL A 58 21.39 4.13 -4.95
CA VAL A 58 22.24 3.25 -4.14
C VAL A 58 23.13 2.38 -5.01
N LEU A 59 22.56 1.57 -5.91
CA LEU A 59 23.36 0.61 -6.69
C LEU A 59 24.19 1.27 -7.80
N LYS A 60 23.64 2.28 -8.47
CA LYS A 60 24.32 3.05 -9.53
C LYS A 60 25.05 4.29 -9.00
N ALA A 61 25.00 4.54 -7.69
CA ALA A 61 25.64 5.71 -7.11
C ALA A 61 27.16 5.62 -7.26
N LYS A 62 27.75 6.64 -7.88
CA LYS A 62 29.21 6.77 -8.00
C LYS A 62 29.85 7.34 -6.74
N THR A 63 29.02 7.91 -5.86
CA THR A 63 29.40 8.57 -4.62
C THR A 63 28.70 7.92 -3.44
N LYS A 64 29.22 8.18 -2.24
CA LYS A 64 28.57 7.75 -1.00
C LYS A 64 27.16 8.32 -0.95
N VAL A 65 26.19 7.46 -0.65
CA VAL A 65 24.79 7.84 -0.43
C VAL A 65 24.72 8.84 0.73
N ASP A 66 24.17 10.02 0.47
CA ASP A 66 24.00 11.08 1.46
C ASP A 66 22.86 10.79 2.45
N LEU A 67 22.74 11.66 3.46
CA LEU A 67 21.78 11.49 4.54
C LEU A 67 20.33 11.67 4.07
N GLU A 68 20.08 12.58 3.13
CA GLU A 68 18.75 12.84 2.56
C GLU A 68 18.25 11.65 1.76
N THR A 69 19.12 11.06 0.94
CA THR A 69 18.83 9.87 0.15
C THR A 69 18.54 8.67 1.05
N ARG A 70 19.30 8.50 2.13
CA ARG A 70 19.05 7.44 3.14
C ARG A 70 17.71 7.61 3.83
N LEU A 71 17.38 8.84 4.25
CA LEU A 71 16.11 9.12 4.90
C LEU A 71 14.93 8.89 3.95
N SER A 72 15.08 9.29 2.68
CA SER A 72 14.09 9.03 1.64
C SER A 72 13.85 7.54 1.44
N LEU A 73 14.93 6.75 1.33
CA LEU A 73 14.84 5.29 1.21
C LEU A 73 14.13 4.66 2.42
N GLU A 74 14.49 5.08 3.63
CA GLU A 74 13.88 4.54 4.84
C GLU A 74 12.38 4.87 4.94
N ASN A 75 11.99 6.08 4.57
CA ASN A 75 10.59 6.48 4.50
C ASN A 75 9.82 5.70 3.43
N MET A 76 10.41 5.52 2.25
CA MET A 76 9.81 4.73 1.17
C MET A 76 9.59 3.28 1.61
N VAL A 77 10.62 2.61 2.16
CA VAL A 77 10.50 1.22 2.65
C VAL A 77 9.44 1.10 3.74
N LYS A 78 9.36 2.07 4.66
CA LYS A 78 8.33 2.09 5.70
C LYS A 78 6.92 2.27 5.11
N ASP A 79 6.77 3.10 4.08
CA ASP A 79 5.50 3.36 3.41
C ASP A 79 4.99 2.16 2.59
N LEU A 80 5.87 1.23 2.19
CA LEU A 80 5.47 -0.04 1.55
C LEU A 80 4.61 -0.93 2.45
N SER A 81 4.70 -0.76 3.78
CA SER A 81 3.97 -1.58 4.77
C SER A 81 4.16 -3.10 4.61
N ASP A 82 5.28 -3.52 4.00
CA ASP A 82 5.66 -4.93 3.83
C ASP A 82 6.82 -5.27 4.78
N GLU A 83 6.52 -6.09 5.80
CA GLU A 83 7.50 -6.47 6.83
C GLU A 83 8.69 -7.26 6.27
N GLU A 84 8.49 -8.01 5.19
CA GLU A 84 9.54 -8.80 4.55
C GLU A 84 10.54 -7.89 3.82
N ILE A 85 10.02 -6.91 3.08
CA ILE A 85 10.85 -5.89 2.42
C ILE A 85 11.58 -5.06 3.47
N LEU A 86 10.92 -4.64 4.55
CA LEU A 86 11.54 -3.88 5.64
C LEU A 86 12.65 -4.68 6.34
N ALA A 87 12.41 -5.95 6.66
CA ALA A 87 13.41 -6.81 7.28
C ALA A 87 14.62 -7.02 6.36
N GLN A 88 14.40 -7.23 5.06
CA GLN A 88 15.48 -7.41 4.10
C GLN A 88 16.27 -6.11 3.87
N TRP A 89 15.59 -4.95 3.86
CA TRP A 89 16.23 -3.63 3.85
C TRP A 89 17.11 -3.41 5.07
N GLN A 90 16.63 -3.74 6.27
CA GLN A 90 17.43 -3.62 7.50
C GLN A 90 18.68 -4.50 7.46
N LYS A 91 18.59 -5.72 6.91
CA LYS A 91 19.78 -6.57 6.71
C LYS A 91 20.80 -5.91 5.79
N PHE A 92 20.34 -5.28 4.70
CA PHE A 92 21.21 -4.55 3.78
C PHE A 92 21.89 -3.34 4.46
N VAL A 93 21.14 -2.51 5.18
CA VAL A 93 21.69 -1.32 5.86
C VAL A 93 22.65 -1.70 6.98
N ASN A 94 22.42 -2.82 7.65
CA ASN A 94 23.24 -3.30 8.76
C ASN A 94 24.40 -4.22 8.34
N SER A 95 24.61 -4.43 7.03
CA SER A 95 25.72 -5.25 6.52
C SER A 95 27.07 -4.72 7.00
N LYS A 96 27.90 -5.61 7.54
CA LYS A 96 29.23 -5.27 8.10
C LYS A 96 30.36 -5.47 7.10
N THR A 97 30.13 -6.25 6.06
CA THR A 97 31.10 -6.54 5.01
C THR A 97 30.52 -6.21 3.64
N GLU A 98 31.40 -5.94 2.67
CA GLU A 98 31.00 -5.69 1.28
C GLU A 98 30.27 -6.91 0.68
N VAL A 99 30.75 -8.12 0.96
CA VAL A 99 30.12 -9.38 0.52
C VAL A 99 28.70 -9.50 1.10
N GLU A 100 28.52 -9.18 2.38
CA GLU A 100 27.21 -9.19 3.02
C GLU A 100 26.28 -8.10 2.46
N ALA A 101 26.80 -6.89 2.19
CA ALA A 101 26.04 -5.82 1.56
C ALA A 101 25.60 -6.20 0.14
N GLN A 102 26.50 -6.81 -0.64
CA GLN A 102 26.21 -7.27 -1.99
C GLN A 102 25.15 -8.37 -1.99
N ASN A 103 25.31 -9.39 -1.15
CA ASN A 103 24.31 -10.45 -0.99
C ASN A 103 22.95 -9.91 -0.54
N ASN A 104 22.92 -9.04 0.47
CA ASN A 104 21.68 -8.48 0.97
C ASN A 104 20.99 -7.56 -0.06
N SER A 105 21.75 -6.81 -0.86
CA SER A 105 21.22 -6.00 -1.95
C SER A 105 20.61 -6.84 -3.08
N SER A 106 21.26 -7.94 -3.45
CA SER A 106 20.75 -8.88 -4.45
C SER A 106 19.48 -9.58 -3.96
N ASN A 107 19.46 -9.98 -2.69
CA ASN A 107 18.30 -10.60 -2.06
C ASN A 107 17.13 -9.61 -1.97
N LEU A 108 17.39 -8.35 -1.63
CA LEU A 108 16.38 -7.30 -1.61
C LEU A 108 15.80 -7.07 -3.01
N LEU A 109 16.65 -6.94 -4.03
CA LEU A 109 16.18 -6.73 -5.40
C LEU A 109 15.35 -7.93 -5.90
N THR A 110 15.78 -9.14 -5.60
CA THR A 110 15.05 -10.37 -5.95
C THR A 110 13.67 -10.40 -5.28
N LEU A 111 13.59 -10.02 -3.99
CA LEU A 111 12.34 -9.94 -3.25
C LEU A 111 11.39 -8.90 -3.86
N LEU A 112 11.89 -7.68 -4.12
CA LEU A 112 11.12 -6.60 -4.75
C LEU A 112 10.55 -7.03 -6.10
N LEU A 113 11.37 -7.65 -6.95
CA LEU A 113 10.94 -8.16 -8.25
C LEU A 113 9.90 -9.28 -8.13
N SER A 114 10.01 -10.16 -7.13
CA SER A 114 8.98 -11.17 -6.88
C SER A 114 7.66 -10.51 -6.51
N LYS A 115 7.67 -9.56 -5.56
CA LYS A 115 6.46 -8.87 -5.10
C LYS A 115 5.77 -8.11 -6.23
N ILE A 116 6.55 -7.45 -7.10
CA ILE A 116 6.04 -6.80 -8.32
C ILE A 116 5.38 -7.83 -9.24
N ARG A 117 6.05 -8.96 -9.51
CA ARG A 117 5.52 -10.02 -10.37
C ARG A 117 4.24 -10.64 -9.80
N ASP A 118 4.22 -10.95 -8.52
CA ASP A 118 3.10 -11.60 -7.84
C ASP A 118 1.88 -10.67 -7.85
N SER A 119 2.10 -9.36 -7.63
CA SER A 119 1.07 -8.33 -7.78
C SER A 119 0.55 -8.18 -9.22
N VAL A 120 1.38 -8.35 -10.24
CA VAL A 120 0.96 -8.28 -11.65
C VAL A 120 0.17 -9.52 -12.06
N LEU A 121 0.50 -10.68 -11.51
CA LEU A 121 -0.17 -11.96 -11.81
C LEU A 121 -1.42 -12.20 -10.94
N GLY A 122 -1.66 -11.39 -9.91
CA GLY A 122 -2.82 -11.50 -9.04
C GLY A 122 -2.84 -12.77 -8.19
N ILE A 123 -1.64 -13.27 -7.83
CA ILE A 123 -1.43 -14.49 -7.04
C ILE A 123 -0.92 -14.13 -5.64
#